data_AF-A0ABD1K376-F1
#
_entry.id   AF-A0ABD1K376-F1
#
_cell.length_a   1.000
_cell.length_b   1.000
_cell.length_c   1.000
_cell.angle_alpha   90.00
_cell.angle_beta   90.00
_cell.angle_gamma   90.00
#
_symmetry.space_group_name_H-M   'P 1'
#
loop_
_entity.id
_entity.type
_entity.pdbx_description
1 polymer ?
#
loop_
_entity_poly.entity_id
_entity_poly.type
_entity_poly.pdbx_seq_one_letter_code
_entity_poly.pdbx_strand_id
1 'polypeptide(L)'
;MTGLCKTYTDTSFQHQYVNQFKTWSEAQEYCRSVHNDLVTVENMVAMGSLLKTVDPQYKGKVWIGLVRGTRKQLHWSLWENTQPITYTNWLAGEPNGGTGVCGAKCLNGQWCDLYCSDLALFICFDENQGKNILVNTRMSWNQAQLYCRQHYTDLASIPNSTVEMEINNLIGGNLGQYIWTGLFVDSWEWSNSSKMSSFRNWKIAPTSYGNCAAVDVNNGSLWDNLSCELNLPFICEGGRSKLSIIKQCKVSAQDYYLQIDDGKVPAFFFQIKTRLIESGMSPDIRLQWRNLATGSVFKPKN
;
A
#
# COMPACT_ATOMS: atom_id res chain seq x y z
N MET A 1 -10.80 -35.79 3.07
CA MET A 1 -10.27 -35.59 4.44
C MET A 1 -10.30 -34.11 4.79
N THR A 2 -10.65 -33.72 6.01
CA THR A 2 -10.64 -32.31 6.45
C THR A 2 -9.43 -32.05 7.35
N GLY A 3 -8.57 -31.12 6.96
CA GLY A 3 -7.39 -30.72 7.73
C GLY A 3 -7.47 -29.24 8.11
N LEU A 4 -7.06 -28.91 9.34
CA LEU A 4 -6.86 -27.52 9.74
C LEU A 4 -5.41 -27.13 9.40
N CYS A 5 -5.24 -26.16 8.51
CA CYS A 5 -3.94 -25.58 8.25
C CYS A 5 -3.82 -24.31 9.11
N LYS A 6 -2.89 -24.31 10.08
CA LYS A 6 -2.49 -23.08 10.74
C LYS A 6 -1.48 -22.39 9.84
N THR A 7 -1.90 -21.31 9.20
CA THR A 7 -1.03 -20.48 8.38
C THR A 7 -0.61 -19.27 9.20
N TYR A 8 0.70 -19.02 9.30
CA TYR A 8 1.17 -17.73 9.77
C TYR A 8 1.18 -16.82 8.56
N THR A 9 0.24 -15.88 8.51
CA THR A 9 0.23 -14.86 7.48
C THR A 9 0.09 -13.52 8.12
N ASP A 10 0.95 -12.65 7.61
CA ASP A 10 0.94 -11.21 7.77
C ASP A 10 1.32 -10.71 9.16
N THR A 11 2.40 -9.95 9.19
CA THR A 11 2.77 -9.14 10.34
C THR A 11 1.84 -7.95 10.36
N SER A 12 0.64 -8.08 10.95
CA SER A 12 -0.08 -6.87 11.31
C SER A 12 0.69 -6.21 12.46
N PHE A 13 1.08 -4.97 12.21
CA PHE A 13 1.58 -4.10 13.26
C PHE A 13 0.38 -3.78 14.15
N GLN A 14 0.46 -4.13 15.43
CA GLN A 14 -0.52 -3.67 16.40
C GLN A 14 -0.30 -2.16 16.58
N HIS A 15 -1.10 -1.33 15.95
CA HIS A 15 -1.00 0.12 16.15
C HIS A 15 -1.62 0.50 17.50
N GLN A 16 -0.98 1.40 18.23
CA GLN A 16 -1.47 1.87 19.51
C GLN A 16 -1.75 3.37 19.47
N TYR A 17 -3.02 3.74 19.61
CA TYR A 17 -3.42 5.13 19.81
C TYR A 17 -3.02 5.58 21.22
N VAL A 18 -2.38 6.75 21.29
CA VAL A 18 -1.94 7.38 22.53
C VAL A 18 -2.66 8.70 22.67
N ASN A 19 -3.59 8.77 23.62
CA ASN A 19 -4.33 10.00 23.95
C ASN A 19 -3.50 10.90 24.88
N GLN A 20 -2.32 11.30 24.42
CA GLN A 20 -1.47 12.32 25.05
C GLN A 20 -1.13 13.36 24.01
N PHE A 21 -1.27 14.63 24.37
CA PHE A 21 -1.00 15.74 23.48
C PHE A 21 0.49 16.06 23.53
N LYS A 22 1.18 15.81 22.40
CA LYS A 22 2.64 16.01 22.27
C LYS A 22 2.96 16.64 20.92
N THR A 23 4.07 17.38 20.86
CA THR A 23 4.70 17.75 19.58
C THR A 23 5.09 16.49 18.80
N TRP A 24 5.31 16.62 17.50
CA TRP A 24 5.65 15.45 16.67
C TRP A 24 6.92 14.76 17.16
N SER A 25 7.95 15.54 17.54
CA SER A 25 9.22 15.00 18.05
C SER A 25 9.05 14.26 19.37
N GLU A 26 8.30 14.83 20.32
CA GLU A 26 8.02 14.18 21.61
C GLU A 26 7.16 12.92 21.46
N ALA A 27 6.21 12.93 20.51
CA ALA A 27 5.41 11.76 20.18
C ALA A 27 6.27 10.64 19.59
N GLN A 28 7.20 10.96 18.71
CA GLN A 28 8.16 10.02 18.15
C GLN A 28 9.06 9.41 19.24
N GLU A 29 9.62 10.25 20.11
CA GLU A 29 10.47 9.81 21.21
C GLU A 29 9.69 8.88 22.16
N TYR A 30 8.44 9.24 22.49
CA TYR A 30 7.56 8.37 23.25
C TYR A 30 7.39 7.00 22.56
N CYS A 31 7.03 6.98 21.28
CA CYS A 31 6.82 5.73 20.56
C CYS A 31 8.10 4.88 20.48
N ARG A 32 9.27 5.48 20.33
CA ARG A 32 10.56 4.76 20.35
C ARG A 32 10.93 4.22 21.73
N SER A 33 10.47 4.86 22.80
CA SER A 33 10.72 4.40 24.18
C SER A 33 9.83 3.23 24.62
N VAL A 34 8.60 3.13 24.09
CA VAL A 34 7.59 2.14 24.52
C VAL A 34 7.25 1.11 23.42
N HIS A 35 7.46 1.46 22.15
CA HIS A 35 7.10 0.67 20.97
C HIS A 35 8.25 0.67 19.93
N ASN A 36 7.94 0.81 18.63
CA ASN A 36 8.95 0.91 17.56
C ASN A 36 9.20 2.37 17.14
N ASP A 37 8.22 3.01 16.51
CA ASP A 37 8.26 4.40 16.06
C ASP A 37 6.81 4.92 15.95
N LEU A 38 6.59 6.14 15.48
CA LEU A 38 5.29 6.55 14.96
C LEU A 38 4.88 5.66 13.78
N VAL A 39 3.56 5.48 13.60
CA VAL A 39 3.03 4.56 12.59
C VAL A 39 3.45 4.91 11.16
N THR A 40 3.89 3.89 10.43
CA THR A 40 4.01 3.90 8.97
C THR A 40 2.75 3.33 8.33
N VAL A 41 2.16 4.04 7.38
CA VAL A 41 0.98 3.58 6.64
C VAL A 41 1.41 3.09 5.26
N GLU A 42 1.04 1.85 4.94
CA GLU A 42 1.51 1.17 3.73
C GLU A 42 0.48 1.18 2.59
N ASN A 43 -0.82 1.22 2.92
CA ASN A 43 -1.91 1.19 1.95
C ASN A 43 -3.24 1.57 2.61
N MET A 44 -4.32 1.58 1.82
CA MET A 44 -5.68 1.87 2.30
C MET A 44 -6.20 0.83 3.32
N VAL A 45 -5.77 -0.44 3.26
CA VAL A 45 -6.16 -1.48 4.22
C VAL A 45 -5.54 -1.21 5.60
N ALA A 46 -4.25 -0.86 5.63
CA ALA A 46 -3.54 -0.44 6.82
C ALA A 46 -4.16 0.84 7.40
N MET A 47 -4.51 1.81 6.54
CA MET A 47 -5.19 3.05 6.94
C MET A 47 -6.56 2.77 7.59
N GLY A 48 -7.37 1.90 6.99
CA GLY A 48 -8.67 1.51 7.55
C GLY A 48 -8.55 0.78 8.90
N SER A 49 -7.48 -0.01 9.07
CA SER A 49 -7.18 -0.67 10.34
C SER A 49 -6.67 0.32 11.39
N LEU A 50 -5.87 1.31 10.99
CA LEU A 50 -5.36 2.38 11.83
C LEU A 50 -6.49 3.23 12.42
N LEU A 51 -7.50 3.58 11.63
CA LEU A 51 -8.64 4.36 12.14
C LEU A 51 -9.44 3.65 13.24
N LYS A 52 -9.47 2.30 13.23
CA LYS A 52 -10.19 1.52 14.25
C LYS A 52 -9.50 1.53 15.62
N THR A 53 -8.22 1.94 15.69
CA THR A 53 -7.49 2.00 16.97
C THR A 53 -7.65 3.33 17.69
N VAL A 54 -8.03 4.38 16.96
CA VAL A 54 -8.31 5.70 17.54
C VAL A 54 -9.60 5.64 18.37
N ASP A 55 -9.63 6.34 19.49
CA ASP A 55 -10.85 6.47 20.31
C ASP A 55 -12.03 6.93 19.43
N PRO A 56 -13.14 6.16 19.36
CA PRO A 56 -14.30 6.51 18.55
C PRO A 56 -14.89 7.90 18.85
N GLN A 57 -14.70 8.39 20.09
CA GLN A 57 -15.16 9.69 20.55
C GLN A 57 -14.22 10.83 20.15
N TYR A 58 -12.94 10.54 19.87
CA TYR A 58 -11.99 11.56 19.47
C TYR A 58 -12.31 12.07 18.07
N LYS A 59 -12.38 13.40 17.95
CA LYS A 59 -12.58 14.14 16.70
C LYS A 59 -11.44 15.12 16.57
N GLY A 60 -10.63 14.99 15.53
CA GLY A 60 -9.47 15.84 15.36
C GLY A 60 -8.38 15.17 14.53
N LYS A 61 -7.15 15.63 14.74
CA LYS A 61 -5.98 15.14 14.02
C LYS A 61 -5.09 14.31 14.92
N VAL A 62 -4.44 13.30 14.35
CA VAL A 62 -3.51 12.41 15.06
C VAL A 62 -2.18 12.32 14.31
N TRP A 63 -1.06 12.42 15.03
CA TRP A 63 0.26 12.29 14.40
C TRP A 63 0.50 10.88 13.86
N ILE A 64 1.15 10.82 12.70
CA ILE A 64 1.72 9.63 12.08
C ILE A 64 3.20 9.86 11.79
N GLY A 65 3.93 8.80 11.39
CA GLY A 65 5.38 8.85 11.22
C GLY A 65 5.88 9.57 9.97
N LEU A 66 5.01 10.14 9.13
CA LEU A 66 5.44 10.80 7.91
C LEU A 66 5.90 12.24 8.21
N VAL A 67 7.12 12.57 7.79
CA VAL A 67 7.79 13.86 8.04
C VAL A 67 8.49 14.35 6.77
N ARG A 68 8.64 15.66 6.62
CA ARG A 68 9.36 16.24 5.48
C ARG A 68 10.87 16.06 5.68
N GLY A 69 11.46 15.21 4.86
CA GLY A 69 12.90 15.04 4.71
C GLY A 69 13.52 16.04 3.74
N THR A 70 14.80 15.83 3.45
CA THR A 70 15.64 16.73 2.64
C THR A 70 15.84 16.27 1.21
N ARG A 71 15.60 14.99 0.91
CA ARG A 71 15.85 14.38 -0.39
C ARG A 71 14.55 14.14 -1.13
N LYS A 72 14.43 14.70 -2.33
CA LYS A 72 13.34 14.37 -3.25
C LYS A 72 13.54 12.94 -3.79
N GLN A 73 12.48 12.15 -3.79
CA GLN A 73 12.45 10.78 -4.28
C GLN A 73 11.26 10.60 -5.24
N LEU A 74 11.48 9.80 -6.28
CA LEU A 74 10.47 9.46 -7.27
C LEU A 74 9.70 8.23 -6.79
N HIS A 75 8.37 8.29 -6.88
CA HIS A 75 7.47 7.28 -6.34
C HIS A 75 6.31 6.99 -7.28
N TRP A 76 5.80 5.77 -7.22
CA TRP A 76 4.47 5.44 -7.69
C TRP A 76 3.48 5.48 -6.53
N SER A 77 2.31 6.09 -6.76
CA SER A 77 1.24 6.16 -5.75
C SER A 77 0.69 4.79 -5.39
N LEU A 78 0.68 3.88 -6.36
CA LEU A 78 0.38 2.47 -6.13
C LEU A 78 1.58 1.83 -5.42
N TRP A 79 1.35 1.44 -4.18
CA TRP A 79 2.36 1.09 -3.18
C TRP A 79 3.05 -0.27 -3.40
N GLU A 80 2.60 -1.08 -4.36
CA GLU A 80 3.09 -2.46 -4.54
C GLU A 80 4.57 -2.54 -4.90
N ASN A 81 5.18 -1.43 -5.30
CA ASN A 81 6.57 -1.42 -5.76
C ASN A 81 7.47 -0.61 -4.83
N THR A 82 8.02 -1.29 -3.81
CA THR A 82 9.12 -0.75 -2.98
C THR A 82 10.47 -0.79 -3.71
N GLN A 83 10.52 -1.29 -4.95
CA GLN A 83 11.75 -1.29 -5.75
C GLN A 83 11.99 0.09 -6.35
N PRO A 84 13.26 0.47 -6.56
CA PRO A 84 13.59 1.65 -7.32
C PRO A 84 12.91 1.63 -8.69
N ILE A 85 12.43 2.79 -9.13
CA ILE A 85 11.85 2.95 -10.47
C ILE A 85 13.00 2.81 -11.48
N THR A 86 13.01 1.71 -12.22
CA THR A 86 14.05 1.40 -13.22
C THR A 86 13.62 1.70 -14.65
N TYR A 87 12.33 1.56 -14.95
CA TYR A 87 11.76 1.91 -16.25
C TYR A 87 11.33 3.37 -16.26
N THR A 88 11.79 4.12 -17.27
CA THR A 88 11.37 5.50 -17.52
C THR A 88 11.24 5.75 -19.01
N ASN A 89 10.32 6.64 -19.38
CA ASN A 89 10.13 7.10 -20.77
C ASN A 89 9.98 8.63 -20.83
N TRP A 90 10.88 9.34 -20.15
CA TRP A 90 10.85 10.80 -20.07
C TRP A 90 11.00 11.45 -21.44
N LEU A 91 10.27 12.55 -21.65
CA LEU A 91 10.50 13.47 -22.74
C LEU A 91 11.92 14.06 -22.63
N ALA A 92 12.55 14.38 -23.76
CA ALA A 92 13.86 15.02 -23.75
C ALA A 92 13.83 16.33 -22.93
N GLY A 93 14.69 16.43 -21.92
CA GLY A 93 14.72 17.56 -20.99
C GLY A 93 13.92 17.34 -19.70
N GLU A 94 13.17 16.24 -19.59
CA GLU A 94 12.43 15.86 -18.39
C GLU A 94 13.10 14.73 -17.59
N PRO A 95 12.83 14.60 -16.28
CA PRO A 95 12.12 15.58 -15.46
C PRO A 95 13.00 16.81 -15.23
N ASN A 96 12.49 18.01 -15.50
CA ASN A 96 13.24 19.24 -15.29
C ASN A 96 13.27 19.67 -13.81
N GLY A 97 12.46 19.02 -12.97
CA GLY A 97 12.56 19.12 -11.51
C GLY A 97 12.22 20.50 -10.96
N GLY A 98 11.51 21.32 -11.73
CA GLY A 98 11.04 22.63 -11.31
C GLY A 98 9.99 22.54 -10.19
N THR A 99 8.87 23.21 -10.39
CA THR A 99 7.69 23.19 -9.51
C THR A 99 6.74 22.02 -9.82
N GLY A 100 6.94 21.34 -10.95
CA GLY A 100 6.24 20.11 -11.30
C GLY A 100 6.80 18.94 -10.50
N VAL A 101 5.94 18.26 -9.75
CA VAL A 101 6.32 17.06 -8.99
C VAL A 101 5.36 15.90 -9.23
N CYS A 102 4.38 16.07 -10.13
CA CYS A 102 3.43 15.04 -10.50
C CYS A 102 3.66 14.64 -11.95
N GLY A 103 3.82 13.34 -12.19
CA GLY A 103 4.13 12.81 -13.52
C GLY A 103 2.87 12.56 -14.34
N ALA A 104 2.96 12.92 -15.61
CA ALA A 104 1.92 12.74 -16.61
C ALA A 104 2.49 12.15 -17.89
N LYS A 105 1.62 11.58 -18.71
CA LYS A 105 1.89 11.46 -20.14
C LYS A 105 1.72 12.82 -20.80
N CYS A 106 2.75 13.23 -21.51
CA CYS A 106 2.80 14.42 -22.33
C CYS A 106 2.06 14.22 -23.66
N LEU A 107 1.88 15.31 -24.40
CA LEU A 107 1.14 15.34 -25.67
C LEU A 107 1.71 14.39 -26.74
N ASN A 108 2.99 14.06 -26.67
CA ASN A 108 3.66 13.12 -27.59
C ASN A 108 3.71 11.67 -27.06
N GLY A 109 3.08 11.39 -25.93
CA GLY A 109 3.04 10.06 -25.31
C GLY A 109 4.23 9.72 -24.41
N GLN A 110 5.28 10.55 -24.34
CA GLN A 110 6.37 10.40 -23.37
C GLN A 110 5.98 10.98 -22.01
N TRP A 111 6.79 10.78 -20.97
CA TRP A 111 6.50 11.27 -19.63
C TRP A 111 7.03 12.69 -19.42
N CYS A 112 6.32 13.49 -18.64
CA CYS A 112 6.75 14.81 -18.17
C CYS A 112 6.22 15.09 -16.78
N ASP A 113 6.87 15.99 -16.05
CA ASP A 113 6.40 16.52 -14.78
C ASP A 113 5.61 17.82 -14.98
N LEU A 114 4.47 17.91 -14.31
CA LEU A 114 3.56 19.05 -14.34
C LEU A 114 3.25 19.52 -12.93
N TYR A 115 2.67 20.71 -12.79
CA TYR A 115 2.20 21.17 -11.49
C TYR A 115 1.07 20.25 -11.04
N CYS A 116 1.15 19.73 -9.82
CA CYS A 116 0.09 18.84 -9.30
C CYS A 116 -1.30 19.48 -9.25
N SER A 117 -1.38 20.82 -9.31
CA SER A 117 -2.60 21.60 -9.41
C SER A 117 -3.19 21.70 -10.82
N ASP A 118 -2.43 21.36 -11.86
CA ASP A 118 -2.90 21.39 -13.23
C ASP A 118 -4.05 20.39 -13.44
N LEU A 119 -4.96 20.72 -14.35
CA LEU A 119 -6.12 19.87 -14.62
C LEU A 119 -5.84 19.00 -15.85
N ALA A 120 -5.78 17.69 -15.64
CA ALA A 120 -5.52 16.73 -16.70
C ALA A 120 -6.50 15.55 -16.61
N LEU A 121 -6.65 14.82 -17.73
CA LEU A 121 -7.28 13.49 -17.69
C LEU A 121 -6.38 12.55 -16.88
N PHE A 122 -6.86 11.37 -16.53
CA PHE A 122 -6.06 10.49 -15.67
C PHE A 122 -6.39 9.02 -15.89
N ILE A 123 -5.43 8.17 -15.53
CA ILE A 123 -5.55 6.72 -15.64
C ILE A 123 -5.59 6.13 -14.25
N CYS A 124 -6.67 5.43 -13.94
CA CYS A 124 -6.76 4.60 -12.75
C CYS A 124 -6.35 3.15 -13.07
N PHE A 125 -5.76 2.48 -12.10
CA PHE A 125 -5.62 1.02 -12.11
C PHE A 125 -6.76 0.40 -11.28
N ASP A 126 -7.38 -0.65 -11.82
CA ASP A 126 -8.37 -1.46 -11.11
C ASP A 126 -7.83 -2.89 -10.94
N GLU A 127 -7.38 -3.19 -9.73
CA GLU A 127 -6.85 -4.50 -9.36
C GLU A 127 -7.90 -5.61 -9.50
N ASN A 128 -9.18 -5.31 -9.26
CA ASN A 128 -10.25 -6.30 -9.38
C ASN A 128 -10.43 -6.79 -10.82
N GLN A 129 -10.16 -5.91 -11.79
CA GLN A 129 -10.24 -6.21 -13.22
C GLN A 129 -8.86 -6.43 -13.85
N GLY A 130 -7.78 -6.20 -13.12
CA GLY A 130 -6.40 -6.29 -13.58
C GLY A 130 -6.11 -5.41 -14.80
N LYS A 131 -6.71 -4.20 -14.89
CA LYS A 131 -6.58 -3.34 -16.07
C LYS A 131 -6.53 -1.85 -15.75
N ASN A 132 -6.04 -1.08 -16.71
CA ASN A 132 -6.03 0.39 -16.66
C ASN A 132 -7.33 0.98 -17.22
N ILE A 133 -7.83 2.05 -16.59
CA ILE A 133 -9.07 2.76 -16.95
C ILE A 133 -8.75 4.23 -17.19
N LEU A 134 -9.03 4.72 -18.39
CA LEU A 134 -8.96 6.14 -18.71
C LEU A 134 -10.22 6.83 -18.20
N VAL A 135 -10.05 7.81 -17.34
CA VAL A 135 -11.15 8.64 -16.84
C VAL A 135 -11.14 9.96 -17.61
N ASN A 136 -12.19 10.18 -18.39
CA ASN A 136 -12.34 11.39 -19.23
C ASN A 136 -12.92 12.56 -18.42
N THR A 137 -12.28 12.91 -17.31
CA THR A 137 -12.60 14.09 -16.49
C THR A 137 -11.31 14.76 -16.09
N ARG A 138 -11.26 16.10 -16.14
CA ARG A 138 -10.05 16.84 -15.78
C ARG A 138 -10.03 17.12 -14.29
N MET A 139 -8.98 16.70 -13.61
CA MET A 139 -8.77 16.89 -12.17
C MET A 139 -7.31 17.24 -11.89
N SER A 140 -7.07 17.88 -10.73
CA SER A 140 -5.71 17.96 -10.18
C SER A 140 -5.19 16.56 -9.84
N TRP A 141 -3.88 16.38 -9.77
CA TRP A 141 -3.29 15.06 -9.52
C TRP A 141 -3.81 14.43 -8.23
N ASN A 142 -3.90 15.22 -7.15
CA ASN A 142 -4.41 14.73 -5.87
C ASN A 142 -5.91 14.38 -5.92
N GLN A 143 -6.73 15.20 -6.61
CA GLN A 143 -8.15 14.87 -6.81
C GLN A 143 -8.33 13.61 -7.67
N ALA A 144 -7.52 13.44 -8.72
CA ALA A 144 -7.52 12.26 -9.57
C ALA A 144 -7.15 10.99 -8.77
N GLN A 145 -6.14 11.08 -7.89
CA GLN A 145 -5.77 10.01 -6.97
C GLN A 145 -6.93 9.62 -6.04
N LEU A 146 -7.56 10.60 -5.41
CA LEU A 146 -8.71 10.37 -4.53
C LEU A 146 -9.86 9.71 -5.28
N TYR A 147 -10.15 10.17 -6.50
CA TYR A 147 -11.15 9.55 -7.37
C TYR A 147 -10.80 8.08 -7.66
N CYS A 148 -9.55 7.80 -8.07
CA CYS A 148 -9.15 6.43 -8.37
C CYS A 148 -9.24 5.51 -7.14
N ARG A 149 -8.89 5.98 -5.94
CA ARG A 149 -9.02 5.19 -4.71
C ARG A 149 -10.46 4.99 -4.24
N GLN A 150 -11.37 5.89 -4.64
CA GLN A 150 -12.79 5.79 -4.33
C GLN A 150 -13.52 4.83 -5.28
N HIS A 151 -13.10 4.77 -6.55
CA HIS A 151 -13.82 4.04 -7.60
C HIS A 151 -13.09 2.78 -8.13
N TYR A 152 -11.77 2.71 -7.92
CA TYR A 152 -10.87 1.65 -8.40
C TYR A 152 -9.82 1.34 -7.31
N THR A 153 -8.54 1.16 -7.68
CA THR A 153 -7.45 0.92 -6.71
C THR A 153 -6.63 2.20 -6.43
N ASP A 154 -5.97 2.78 -7.43
CA ASP A 154 -5.18 4.03 -7.33
C ASP A 154 -4.93 4.57 -8.76
N LEU A 155 -4.20 5.67 -8.90
CA LEU A 155 -3.62 6.07 -10.19
C LEU A 155 -2.66 4.99 -10.71
N ALA A 156 -2.65 4.81 -12.03
CA ALA A 156 -1.89 3.76 -12.68
C ALA A 156 -0.38 3.96 -12.61
N SER A 157 0.34 2.88 -12.36
CA SER A 157 1.80 2.84 -12.47
C SER A 157 2.23 2.33 -13.83
N ILE A 158 3.43 2.72 -14.28
CA ILE A 158 4.00 2.25 -15.54
C ILE A 158 5.36 1.59 -15.27
N PRO A 159 5.37 0.34 -14.79
CA PRO A 159 6.61 -0.33 -14.38
C PRO A 159 7.45 -0.85 -15.54
N ASN A 160 6.89 -0.95 -16.76
CA ASN A 160 7.57 -1.50 -17.93
C ASN A 160 6.91 -1.06 -19.24
N SER A 161 7.55 -1.40 -20.37
CA SER A 161 7.08 -1.07 -21.71
C SER A 161 5.76 -1.75 -22.12
N THR A 162 5.43 -2.90 -21.54
CA THR A 162 4.15 -3.58 -21.80
C THR A 162 2.98 -2.77 -21.26
N VAL A 163 3.07 -2.29 -20.02
CA VAL A 163 2.05 -1.43 -19.42
C VAL A 163 1.99 -0.06 -20.12
N GLU A 164 3.14 0.50 -20.50
CA GLU A 164 3.21 1.73 -21.31
C GLU A 164 2.44 1.58 -22.63
N MET A 165 2.59 0.44 -23.32
CA MET A 165 1.89 0.16 -24.57
C MET A 165 0.38 -0.02 -24.37
N GLU A 166 -0.04 -0.73 -23.32
CA GLU A 166 -1.45 -0.87 -22.95
C GLU A 166 -2.10 0.50 -22.76
N ILE A 167 -1.45 1.37 -21.98
CA ILE A 167 -1.90 2.74 -21.74
C ILE A 167 -1.95 3.54 -23.04
N ASN A 168 -0.93 3.42 -23.91
CA ASN A 168 -0.90 4.13 -25.20
C ASN A 168 -2.06 3.72 -26.13
N ASN A 169 -2.44 2.43 -26.11
CA ASN A 169 -3.59 1.94 -26.86
C ASN A 169 -4.91 2.45 -26.28
N LEU A 170 -5.01 2.52 -24.95
CA LEU A 170 -6.20 3.02 -24.25
C LEU A 170 -6.47 4.50 -24.56
N ILE A 171 -5.42 5.31 -24.71
CA ILE A 171 -5.52 6.74 -25.03
C ILE A 171 -5.65 6.99 -26.54
N GLY A 172 -5.56 5.96 -27.38
CA GLY A 172 -5.69 6.12 -28.84
C GLY A 172 -4.53 6.86 -29.50
N GLY A 173 -3.31 6.78 -28.95
CA GLY A 173 -2.09 7.32 -29.54
C GLY A 173 -1.83 8.82 -29.36
N ASN A 174 -2.85 9.70 -29.48
CA ASN A 174 -2.70 11.14 -29.23
C ASN A 174 -4.05 11.82 -28.94
N LEU A 175 -4.37 12.05 -27.66
CA LEU A 175 -5.56 12.83 -27.27
C LEU A 175 -5.34 14.35 -27.39
N GLY A 176 -4.10 14.81 -27.63
CA GLY A 176 -3.75 16.22 -27.47
C GLY A 176 -4.00 16.73 -26.03
N GLN A 177 -3.89 15.84 -25.05
CA GLN A 177 -4.15 16.10 -23.63
C GLN A 177 -3.01 15.56 -22.78
N TYR A 178 -2.75 16.23 -21.66
CA TYR A 178 -1.98 15.64 -20.57
C TYR A 178 -2.81 14.58 -19.85
N ILE A 179 -2.15 13.53 -19.38
CA ILE A 179 -2.80 12.42 -18.70
C ILE A 179 -2.02 12.05 -17.45
N TRP A 180 -2.58 12.27 -16.27
CA TRP A 180 -1.97 11.90 -15.01
C TRP A 180 -1.74 10.39 -14.91
N THR A 181 -0.57 10.04 -14.39
CA THR A 181 -0.23 8.70 -13.91
C THR A 181 -0.01 8.77 -12.40
N GLY A 182 0.21 7.63 -11.75
CA GLY A 182 0.53 7.57 -10.33
C GLY A 182 1.93 8.07 -9.98
N LEU A 183 2.70 8.57 -10.95
CA LEU A 183 4.06 9.03 -10.72
C LEU A 183 4.05 10.35 -9.95
N PHE A 184 4.86 10.45 -8.91
CA PHE A 184 5.07 11.71 -8.20
C PHE A 184 6.47 11.76 -7.58
N VAL A 185 6.88 12.97 -7.22
CA VAL A 185 8.14 13.26 -6.52
C VAL A 185 7.80 13.98 -5.23
N ASP A 186 8.30 13.52 -4.11
CA ASP A 186 8.23 14.30 -2.88
C ASP A 186 9.48 14.11 -2.02
N SER A 187 9.62 14.92 -0.98
CA SER A 187 10.68 14.77 0.01
C SER A 187 10.15 14.24 1.34
N TRP A 188 8.95 13.67 1.35
CA TRP A 188 8.36 13.13 2.57
C TRP A 188 8.92 11.72 2.81
N GLU A 189 9.32 11.46 4.05
CA GLU A 189 9.89 10.18 4.46
C GLU A 189 9.20 9.69 5.72
N TRP A 190 9.15 8.37 5.86
CA TRP A 190 8.67 7.74 7.09
C TRP A 190 9.78 7.76 8.12
N SER A 191 9.44 8.17 9.34
CA SER A 191 10.35 8.24 10.49
C SER A 191 11.02 6.92 10.82
N ASN A 192 10.31 5.81 10.55
CA ASN A 192 10.86 4.48 10.62
C ASN A 192 11.63 4.15 9.33
N SER A 193 12.95 4.24 9.40
CA SER A 193 13.88 3.96 8.29
C SER A 193 13.83 2.52 7.75
N SER A 194 13.13 1.59 8.42
CA SER A 194 12.98 0.20 7.94
C SER A 194 11.89 -0.01 6.90
N LYS A 195 11.03 0.99 6.65
CA LYS A 195 9.88 0.88 5.74
C LYS A 195 9.89 1.96 4.66
N MET A 196 10.00 1.54 3.40
CA MET A 196 10.03 2.41 2.22
C MET A 196 8.63 2.56 1.60
N SER A 197 7.62 2.96 2.39
CA SER A 197 6.26 3.14 1.87
C SER A 197 6.15 4.42 1.01
N SER A 198 5.74 4.26 -0.24
CA SER A 198 5.38 5.38 -1.13
C SER A 198 3.95 5.87 -0.92
N PHE A 199 3.18 5.24 -0.03
CA PHE A 199 1.78 5.57 0.16
C PHE A 199 1.63 6.99 0.73
N ARG A 200 0.79 7.78 0.07
CA ARG A 200 0.43 9.14 0.45
C ARG A 200 -1.08 9.28 0.37
N ASN A 201 -1.75 9.69 1.45
CA ASN A 201 -3.20 9.90 1.49
C ASN A 201 -3.57 11.35 1.81
N TRP A 202 -2.87 12.29 1.20
CA TRP A 202 -3.06 13.72 1.43
C TRP A 202 -4.46 14.19 1.02
N LYS A 203 -5.07 15.02 1.86
CA LYS A 203 -6.35 15.70 1.56
C LYS A 203 -6.20 16.69 0.41
N ILE A 204 -5.10 17.43 0.42
CA ILE A 204 -4.65 18.40 -0.58
C ILE A 204 -3.12 18.26 -0.64
N ALA A 205 -2.51 18.60 -1.77
CA ALA A 205 -1.06 18.61 -1.92
C ALA A 205 -0.36 19.39 -0.75
N PRO A 206 0.68 18.81 -0.11
CA PRO A 206 1.36 19.43 1.01
C PRO A 206 1.96 20.80 0.68
N THR A 207 1.69 21.78 1.55
CA THR A 207 2.21 23.15 1.41
C THR A 207 3.53 23.34 2.17
N SER A 208 4.14 24.53 2.09
CA SER A 208 5.31 24.87 2.93
C SER A 208 4.97 25.13 4.41
N TYR A 209 3.69 25.12 4.78
CA TYR A 209 3.22 25.50 6.13
C TYR A 209 3.65 24.52 7.24
N GLY A 210 3.90 23.26 6.89
CA GLY A 210 4.09 22.20 7.86
C GLY A 210 4.94 21.06 7.33
N ASN A 211 5.75 20.50 8.22
CA ASN A 211 6.70 19.43 7.93
C ASN A 211 6.33 18.10 8.59
N CYS A 212 5.22 18.04 9.33
CA CYS A 212 4.77 16.84 10.02
C CYS A 212 3.37 16.45 9.56
N ALA A 213 3.15 15.18 9.27
CA ALA A 213 1.87 14.70 8.76
C ALA A 213 0.95 14.24 9.89
N ALA A 214 -0.33 14.60 9.80
CA ALA A 214 -1.37 14.10 10.68
C ALA A 214 -2.55 13.55 9.89
N VAL A 215 -3.15 12.48 10.38
CA VAL A 215 -4.42 11.96 9.87
C VAL A 215 -5.55 12.79 10.45
N ASP A 216 -6.46 13.25 9.60
CA ASP A 216 -7.73 13.84 10.02
C ASP A 216 -8.77 12.73 10.21
N VAL A 217 -9.08 12.44 11.48
CA VAL A 217 -10.03 11.39 11.88
C VAL A 217 -11.46 11.72 11.43
N ASN A 218 -11.77 13.01 11.23
CA ASN A 218 -13.10 13.44 10.81
C ASN A 218 -13.32 13.31 9.30
N ASN A 219 -12.25 13.40 8.51
CA ASN A 219 -12.31 13.48 7.05
C ASN A 219 -11.85 12.17 6.38
N GLY A 220 -12.38 11.03 6.84
CA GLY A 220 -12.26 9.77 6.11
C GLY A 220 -10.83 9.31 5.85
N SER A 221 -9.92 9.49 6.83
CA SER A 221 -8.50 9.07 6.81
C SER A 221 -7.53 9.91 5.97
N LEU A 222 -7.95 11.08 5.46
CA LEU A 222 -7.06 11.96 4.71
C LEU A 222 -6.05 12.67 5.60
N TRP A 223 -4.90 13.02 5.04
CA TRP A 223 -3.77 13.59 5.78
C TRP A 223 -3.62 15.08 5.51
N ASP A 224 -3.15 15.80 6.52
CA ASP A 224 -2.73 17.21 6.41
C ASP A 224 -1.27 17.37 6.84
N ASN A 225 -0.57 18.32 6.24
CA ASN A 225 0.75 18.75 6.69
C ASN A 225 0.62 19.92 7.67
N LEU A 226 1.17 19.76 8.87
CA LEU A 226 1.01 20.69 9.99
C LEU A 226 2.36 21.13 10.55
N SER A 227 2.35 22.21 11.33
CA SER A 227 3.50 22.58 12.15
C SER A 227 3.79 21.46 13.16
N CYS A 228 5.06 21.04 13.24
CA CYS A 228 5.51 19.98 14.13
C CYS A 228 5.39 20.33 15.62
N GLU A 229 5.24 21.63 15.93
CA GLU A 229 5.08 22.17 17.29
C GLU A 229 3.64 22.08 17.82
N LEU A 230 2.68 21.60 17.01
CA LEU A 230 1.33 21.37 17.51
C LEU A 230 1.31 20.17 18.45
N ASN A 231 0.61 20.32 19.56
CA ASN A 231 0.35 19.21 20.48
C ASN A 231 -0.87 18.43 19.99
N LEU A 232 -0.65 17.20 19.53
CA LEU A 232 -1.71 16.28 19.08
C LEU A 232 -1.53 14.90 19.74
N PRO A 233 -2.61 14.13 19.90
CA PRO A 233 -2.49 12.70 20.13
C PRO A 233 -1.88 12.02 18.90
N PHE A 234 -1.38 10.80 19.09
CA PHE A 234 -0.52 10.16 18.10
C PHE A 234 -0.70 8.66 18.10
N ILE A 235 -0.21 8.01 17.03
CA ILE A 235 -0.31 6.56 16.90
C ILE A 235 1.08 5.96 16.76
N CYS A 236 1.42 5.07 17.68
CA CYS A 236 2.66 4.31 17.63
C CYS A 236 2.49 3.04 16.79
N GLU A 237 3.54 2.72 16.06
CA GLU A 237 3.75 1.40 15.49
C GLU A 237 4.12 0.42 16.60
N GLY A 238 3.20 -0.48 16.96
CA GLY A 238 3.50 -1.53 17.94
C GLY A 238 4.28 -2.70 17.34
N GLY A 239 4.69 -3.60 18.24
CA GLY A 239 5.50 -4.77 17.88
C GLY A 239 4.77 -5.74 16.93
N ARG A 240 5.55 -6.55 16.21
CA ARG A 240 5.03 -7.62 15.34
C ARG A 240 4.26 -8.64 16.17
N SER A 241 2.93 -8.53 16.20
CA SER A 241 2.08 -9.64 16.61
C SER A 241 2.00 -10.65 15.47
N LYS A 242 2.44 -11.90 15.69
CA LYS A 242 2.23 -12.99 14.73
C LYS A 242 0.73 -13.25 14.61
N LEU A 243 0.08 -12.73 13.57
CA LEU A 243 -1.27 -13.16 13.25
C LEU A 243 -1.24 -14.62 12.80
N SER A 244 -1.98 -15.45 13.51
CA SER A 244 -2.20 -16.85 13.15
C SER A 244 -3.56 -16.94 12.47
N ILE A 245 -3.57 -17.01 11.14
CA ILE A 245 -4.81 -17.28 10.40
C ILE A 245 -5.00 -18.79 10.36
N ILE A 246 -6.14 -19.28 10.84
CA ILE A 246 -6.50 -20.69 10.73
C ILE A 246 -7.42 -20.82 9.51
N LYS A 247 -6.89 -21.31 8.39
CA LYS A 247 -7.70 -21.67 7.23
C LYS A 247 -8.04 -23.16 7.30
N GLN A 248 -9.33 -23.48 7.22
CA GLN A 248 -9.79 -24.86 7.12
C GLN A 248 -9.77 -25.28 5.65
N CYS A 249 -8.89 -26.22 5.31
CA CYS A 249 -8.80 -26.76 3.96
C CYS A 249 -9.59 -28.06 3.89
N LYS A 250 -10.57 -28.11 2.99
CA LYS A 250 -11.23 -29.36 2.62
C LYS A 250 -10.44 -29.99 1.48
N VAL A 251 -9.89 -31.17 1.71
CA VAL A 251 -9.10 -31.91 0.71
C VAL A 251 -9.94 -33.08 0.23
N SER A 252 -10.22 -33.14 -1.07
CA SER A 252 -10.86 -34.27 -1.74
C SER A 252 -9.86 -34.93 -2.67
N ALA A 253 -9.64 -36.23 -2.48
CA ALA A 253 -8.94 -37.06 -3.45
C ALA A 253 -9.96 -37.55 -4.48
N GLN A 254 -9.61 -37.53 -5.76
CA GLN A 254 -10.43 -38.13 -6.82
C GLN A 254 -10.42 -39.66 -6.73
N ASP A 255 -9.33 -40.24 -6.23
CA ASP A 255 -9.21 -41.69 -6.01
C ASP A 255 -9.43 -42.05 -4.55
N TYR A 256 -10.39 -42.95 -4.31
CA TYR A 256 -10.79 -43.46 -3.00
C TYR A 256 -9.66 -44.19 -2.24
N TYR A 257 -8.60 -44.62 -2.95
CA TYR A 257 -7.48 -45.40 -2.40
C TYR A 257 -6.16 -44.62 -2.24
N LEU A 258 -6.15 -43.30 -2.39
CA LEU A 258 -4.95 -42.48 -2.20
C LEU A 258 -4.50 -42.49 -0.72
N GLN A 259 -3.61 -43.41 -0.37
CA GLN A 259 -2.79 -43.31 0.83
C GLN A 259 -1.74 -42.22 0.59
N ILE A 260 -1.83 -41.13 1.35
CA ILE A 260 -0.80 -40.09 1.39
C ILE A 260 0.33 -40.66 2.26
N ASP A 261 1.29 -41.31 1.63
CA ASP A 261 2.55 -41.74 2.23
C ASP A 261 3.56 -40.58 2.30
N ASP A 262 4.61 -40.73 3.11
CA ASP A 262 5.64 -39.70 3.33
C ASP A 262 6.32 -39.25 2.02
N GLY A 263 6.36 -40.11 1.00
CA GLY A 263 6.93 -39.80 -0.32
C GLY A 263 6.10 -38.81 -1.15
N LYS A 264 4.80 -38.69 -0.86
CA LYS A 264 3.86 -37.80 -1.58
C LYS A 264 3.60 -36.47 -0.87
N VAL A 265 4.07 -36.34 0.38
CA VAL A 265 3.94 -35.14 1.20
C VAL A 265 4.53 -33.88 0.53
N PRO A 266 5.71 -33.90 -0.13
CA PRO A 266 6.27 -32.71 -0.77
C PRO A 266 5.42 -32.18 -1.93
N ALA A 267 4.93 -33.07 -2.80
CA ALA A 267 4.06 -32.70 -3.93
C ALA A 267 2.73 -32.10 -3.43
N PHE A 268 2.20 -32.65 -2.34
CA PHE A 268 1.00 -32.14 -1.70
C PHE A 268 1.22 -30.77 -1.03
N PHE A 269 2.35 -30.55 -0.36
CA PHE A 269 2.74 -29.24 0.16
C PHE A 269 2.86 -28.19 -0.92
N PHE A 270 3.44 -28.56 -2.08
CA PHE A 270 3.54 -27.66 -3.22
C PHE A 270 2.15 -27.23 -3.69
N GLN A 271 1.22 -28.17 -3.88
CA GLN A 271 -0.15 -27.84 -4.29
C GLN A 271 -0.89 -26.94 -3.28
N ILE A 272 -0.77 -27.22 -1.98
CA ILE A 272 -1.36 -26.35 -0.94
C ILE A 272 -0.72 -24.97 -0.96
N LYS A 273 0.62 -24.89 -1.06
CA LYS A 273 1.34 -23.61 -1.10
C LYS A 273 0.90 -22.78 -2.30
N THR A 274 0.84 -23.38 -3.49
CA THR A 274 0.38 -22.72 -4.71
C THR A 274 -1.04 -22.18 -4.56
N ARG A 275 -1.99 -22.99 -4.06
CA ARG A 275 -3.37 -22.55 -3.84
C ARG A 275 -3.50 -21.43 -2.80
N LEU A 276 -2.69 -21.46 -1.76
CA LEU A 276 -2.68 -20.40 -0.74
C LEU A 276 -2.14 -19.09 -1.31
N ILE A 277 -1.08 -19.15 -2.12
CA ILE A 277 -0.54 -17.98 -2.84
C ILE A 277 -1.56 -17.43 -3.84
N GLU A 278 -2.20 -18.29 -4.64
CA GLU A 278 -3.32 -17.90 -5.54
C GLU A 278 -4.48 -17.25 -4.77
N SER A 279 -4.67 -17.62 -3.49
CA SER A 279 -5.69 -17.04 -2.61
C SER A 279 -5.20 -15.77 -1.88
N GLY A 280 -4.13 -15.14 -2.36
CA GLY A 280 -3.59 -13.89 -1.84
C GLY A 280 -2.63 -14.01 -0.65
N MET A 281 -2.05 -15.20 -0.37
CA MET A 281 -1.04 -15.33 0.68
C MET A 281 0.38 -15.04 0.17
N SER A 282 1.23 -14.52 1.07
CA SER A 282 2.64 -14.23 0.77
C SER A 282 3.38 -15.47 0.23
N PRO A 283 4.27 -15.32 -0.78
CA PRO A 283 5.12 -16.38 -1.31
C PRO A 283 6.02 -17.04 -0.24
N ASP A 284 6.33 -16.30 0.83
CA ASP A 284 7.19 -16.73 1.93
C ASP A 284 6.47 -17.58 3.00
N ILE A 285 5.20 -17.95 2.75
CA ILE A 285 4.42 -18.80 3.64
C ILE A 285 5.14 -20.13 3.93
N ARG A 286 5.28 -20.43 5.23
CA ARG A 286 5.82 -21.70 5.74
C ARG A 286 4.67 -22.60 6.18
N LEU A 287 4.57 -23.77 5.58
CA LEU A 287 3.57 -24.78 5.91
C LEU A 287 4.19 -25.85 6.81
N GLN A 288 3.47 -26.27 7.85
CA GLN A 288 3.85 -27.37 8.73
C GLN A 288 2.63 -28.23 9.04
N TRP A 289 2.80 -29.55 9.04
CA TRP A 289 1.78 -30.46 9.58
C TRP A 289 1.89 -30.53 11.10
N ARG A 290 0.76 -30.71 11.77
CA ARG A 290 0.72 -31.15 13.16
C ARG A 290 0.43 -32.65 13.15
N ASN A 291 1.37 -33.46 13.62
CA ASN A 291 1.14 -34.88 13.83
C ASN A 291 0.01 -35.06 14.84
N LEU A 292 -0.99 -35.89 14.50
CA LEU A 292 -1.96 -36.33 15.49
C LEU A 292 -1.23 -37.22 16.52
N ALA A 293 -1.79 -37.34 17.73
CA ALA A 293 -1.22 -38.22 18.77
C ALA A 293 -1.05 -39.69 18.31
N THR A 294 -1.69 -40.07 17.21
CA THR A 294 -1.65 -41.37 16.53
C THR A 294 -0.55 -41.50 15.47
N GLY A 295 0.34 -40.52 15.32
CA GLY A 295 1.41 -40.52 14.30
C GLY A 295 0.94 -40.31 12.86
N SER A 296 -0.37 -40.19 12.63
CA SER A 296 -1.00 -40.01 11.31
C SER A 296 -1.27 -38.53 11.02
N VAL A 297 -1.15 -38.13 9.74
CA VAL A 297 -1.38 -36.75 9.29
C VAL A 297 -2.87 -36.47 8.97
N PHE A 298 -3.67 -37.51 8.67
CA PHE A 298 -5.06 -37.36 8.28
C PHE A 298 -6.03 -38.25 9.08
N LYS A 299 -7.29 -37.80 9.21
CA LYS A 299 -8.43 -38.64 9.65
C LYS A 299 -9.43 -38.82 8.48
N PRO A 300 -9.82 -40.05 8.15
CA PRO A 300 -11.00 -40.31 7.35
C PRO A 300 -12.23 -39.72 8.06
N LYS A 301 -13.16 -39.12 7.31
CA LYS A 301 -14.52 -38.93 7.80
C LYS A 301 -15.26 -40.23 7.47
N ASN A 302 -15.78 -40.90 8.49
CA ASN A 302 -16.86 -41.87 8.31
C ASN A 302 -18.12 -41.13 7.86
#